data_AF-A0A412JB69-F1
#
_entry.id   AF-A0A412JB69-F1
#
_cell.length_a   1.000
_cell.length_b   1.000
_cell.length_c   1.000
_cell.angle_alpha   90.00
_cell.angle_beta   90.00
_cell.angle_gamma   90.00
#
_symmetry.space_group_name_H-M   'P 1'
#
loop_
_entity.id
_entity.type
_entity.pdbx_description
1 polymer ?
#
loop_
_entity_poly.entity_id
_entity_poly.type
_entity_poly.pdbx_seq_one_letter_code
_entity_poly.pdbx_strand_id
1 'polypeptide(L)'
;MIFNDWQQKGIGKEISKSLLWEYDLSNFDWNDMRTLVVKRVIERGWIDDFYAAIKLYGGIENFQNIIKEIPSLSHKDINFVCTVFNLNKQELKCYTRTLLREKLLNS
;
A
#
# COMPACT_ATOMS: atom_id res chain seq x y z
N MET A 1 -6.61 8.35 13.54
CA MET A 1 -5.74 7.58 12.62
C MET A 1 -4.69 8.52 12.07
N ILE A 2 -3.45 8.05 11.83
CA ILE A 2 -2.28 8.90 11.49
C ILE A 2 -2.51 9.79 10.27
N PHE A 3 -3.31 9.34 9.30
CA PHE A 3 -3.53 10.04 8.02
C PHE A 3 -4.92 10.69 7.89
N ASN A 4 -5.66 10.91 8.99
CA ASN A 4 -7.01 11.46 8.93
C ASN A 4 -7.10 12.85 8.27
N ASP A 5 -6.02 13.62 8.29
CA ASP A 5 -5.87 14.96 7.73
C ASP A 5 -5.35 14.97 6.28
N TRP A 6 -5.42 13.83 5.59
CA TRP A 6 -4.93 13.67 4.21
C TRP A 6 -5.55 14.66 3.21
N GLN A 7 -6.78 15.10 3.43
CA GLN A 7 -7.45 16.07 2.55
C GLN A 7 -6.68 17.40 2.49
N GLN A 8 -6.08 17.82 3.61
CA GLN A 8 -5.31 19.06 3.71
C GLN A 8 -3.84 18.79 3.39
N LYS A 9 -3.26 17.74 3.96
CA LYS A 9 -1.82 17.45 3.82
C LYS A 9 -1.43 16.83 2.48
N GLY A 10 -2.36 16.25 1.74
CA GLY A 10 -2.14 15.74 0.38
C GLY A 10 -2.22 16.80 -0.71
N ILE A 11 -2.50 18.07 -0.39
CA ILE A 11 -2.50 19.15 -1.38
C ILE A 11 -1.07 19.41 -1.85
N GLY A 12 -0.86 19.40 -3.18
CA GLY A 12 0.45 19.59 -3.79
C GLY A 12 1.46 18.47 -3.53
N LYS A 13 1.04 17.34 -2.96
CA LYS A 13 1.90 16.16 -2.77
C LYS A 13 1.79 15.23 -3.97
N GLU A 14 2.93 14.72 -4.39
CA GLU A 14 3.07 13.75 -5.47
C GLU A 14 3.84 12.54 -4.96
N ILE A 15 3.60 11.40 -5.59
CA ILE A 15 4.36 10.19 -5.29
C ILE A 15 5.77 10.37 -5.84
N SER A 16 6.76 10.14 -4.99
CA SER A 16 8.17 10.22 -5.32
C SER A 16 8.49 9.29 -6.48
N LYS A 17 8.95 9.84 -7.60
CA LYS A 17 9.28 9.08 -8.83
C LYS A 17 10.32 7.99 -8.57
N SER A 18 11.20 8.17 -7.58
CA SER A 18 12.20 7.18 -7.16
C SER A 18 11.60 5.89 -6.60
N LEU A 19 10.34 5.88 -6.15
CA LEU A 19 9.65 4.68 -5.70
C LEU A 19 9.30 3.71 -6.84
N LEU A 20 9.29 4.23 -8.07
CA LEU A 20 8.93 3.54 -9.31
C LEU A 20 10.04 3.75 -10.35
N TRP A 21 11.30 3.83 -9.90
CA TRP A 21 12.46 4.16 -10.74
C TRP A 21 12.62 3.24 -11.95
N GLU A 22 12.07 2.03 -11.88
CA GLU A 22 12.10 1.03 -12.95
C GLU A 22 11.00 1.21 -14.02
N TYR A 23 10.06 2.15 -13.83
CA TYR A 23 8.94 2.37 -14.74
C TYR A 23 9.06 3.71 -15.50
N ASP A 24 8.64 3.69 -16.76
CA ASP A 24 8.41 4.93 -17.52
C ASP A 24 7.08 5.57 -17.08
N LEU A 25 7.19 6.66 -16.33
CA LEU A 25 6.04 7.37 -15.77
C LEU A 25 5.28 8.23 -16.79
N SER A 26 5.78 8.39 -18.03
CA SER A 26 5.10 9.18 -19.06
C SER A 26 3.80 8.54 -19.55
N ASN A 27 3.74 7.20 -19.59
CA ASN A 27 2.60 6.41 -20.02
C ASN A 27 2.11 5.43 -18.93
N PHE A 28 2.42 5.72 -17.66
CA PHE A 28 2.13 4.82 -16.55
C PHE A 28 0.66 4.88 -16.14
N ASP A 29 -0.03 3.74 -16.19
CA ASP A 29 -1.39 3.62 -15.69
C ASP A 29 -1.39 3.43 -14.16
N TRP A 30 -1.65 4.52 -13.46
CA TRP A 30 -1.69 4.58 -12.00
C TRP A 30 -2.81 3.74 -11.37
N ASN A 31 -3.87 3.44 -12.11
CA ASN A 31 -5.01 2.66 -11.62
C ASN A 31 -4.79 1.16 -11.82
N ASP A 32 -4.29 0.77 -12.98
CA ASP A 32 -3.94 -0.63 -13.26
C ASP A 32 -2.77 -1.08 -12.37
N MET A 33 -1.81 -0.20 -12.12
CA MET A 33 -0.67 -0.47 -11.26
C MET A 33 -0.90 -0.13 -9.79
N ARG A 34 -2.14 0.14 -9.36
CA ARG A 34 -2.43 0.65 -7.99
C ARG A 34 -1.84 -0.20 -6.87
N THR A 35 -1.92 -1.53 -6.99
CA THR A 35 -1.40 -2.46 -5.98
C THR A 35 0.12 -2.36 -5.86
N LEU A 36 0.82 -2.17 -6.99
CA LEU A 36 2.25 -1.95 -7.02
C LEU A 36 2.60 -0.60 -6.40
N VAL A 37 1.93 0.48 -6.79
CA VAL A 37 2.17 1.84 -6.29
C VAL A 37 2.03 1.87 -4.77
N VAL A 38 0.89 1.40 -4.24
CA VAL A 38 0.64 1.36 -2.79
C VAL A 38 1.65 0.48 -2.07
N LYS A 39 2.03 -0.67 -2.66
CA LYS A 39 3.10 -1.51 -2.12
C LYS A 39 4.43 -0.76 -2.00
N ARG A 40 4.84 -0.01 -3.03
CA ARG A 40 6.10 0.77 -3.01
C ARG A 40 6.08 1.87 -1.95
N VAL A 41 4.94 2.55 -1.80
CA VAL A 41 4.74 3.56 -0.75
C VAL A 41 4.87 2.93 0.64
N ILE A 42 4.30 1.74 0.87
CA ILE A 42 4.43 1.03 2.14
C ILE A 42 5.88 0.61 2.42
N GLU A 43 6.56 0.04 1.43
CA GLU A 43 7.90 -0.51 1.61
C GLU A 43 8.99 0.57 1.75
N ARG A 44 8.84 1.72 1.09
CA ARG A 44 9.92 2.71 0.90
C ARG A 44 9.48 4.17 0.97
N GLY A 45 8.19 4.45 1.06
CA GLY A 45 7.65 5.81 0.97
C GLY A 45 7.85 6.64 2.24
N TRP A 46 7.95 7.94 2.04
CA TRP A 46 7.88 8.94 3.09
C TRP A 46 6.43 9.31 3.38
N ILE A 47 6.20 10.04 4.48
CA ILE A 47 4.87 10.50 4.90
C ILE A 47 4.14 11.25 3.76
N ASP A 48 4.86 12.04 2.97
CA ASP A 48 4.28 12.76 1.83
C ASP A 48 3.79 11.81 0.72
N ASP A 49 4.48 10.69 0.48
CA ASP A 49 4.06 9.67 -0.47
C ASP A 49 2.78 8.97 -0.01
N PHE A 50 2.61 8.76 1.29
CA PHE A 50 1.36 8.24 1.85
C PHE A 50 0.20 9.22 1.61
N TYR A 51 0.39 10.52 1.90
CA TYR A 51 -0.65 11.50 1.62
C TYR A 51 -0.98 11.60 0.11
N ALA A 52 0.05 11.57 -0.74
CA ALA A 52 -0.13 11.58 -2.19
C ALA A 52 -0.91 10.35 -2.66
N ALA A 53 -0.56 9.15 -2.20
CA ALA A 53 -1.23 7.92 -2.61
C ALA A 53 -2.66 7.81 -2.06
N ILE A 54 -2.89 8.19 -0.80
CA ILE A 54 -4.24 8.24 -0.22
C ILE A 54 -5.13 9.18 -1.05
N LYS A 55 -4.62 10.35 -1.43
CA LYS A 55 -5.35 11.29 -2.28
C LYS A 55 -5.57 10.74 -3.68
N LEU A 56 -4.53 10.18 -4.31
CA LEU A 56 -4.58 9.61 -5.65
C LEU A 56 -5.69 8.56 -5.79
N TYR A 57 -5.84 7.71 -4.76
CA TYR A 57 -6.84 6.64 -4.76
C TYR A 57 -8.17 7.04 -4.11
N GLY A 58 -8.40 8.32 -3.83
CA GLY A 58 -9.71 8.81 -3.39
C GLY A 58 -10.04 8.55 -1.92
N GLY A 59 -9.02 8.47 -1.07
CA GLY A 59 -9.17 8.47 0.39
C GLY A 59 -8.68 7.19 1.07
N ILE A 60 -8.77 7.21 2.41
CA ILE A 60 -8.22 6.15 3.28
C ILE A 60 -8.89 4.80 3.01
N GLU A 61 -10.19 4.77 2.79
CA GLU A 61 -10.95 3.52 2.58
C GLU A 61 -10.49 2.80 1.30
N ASN A 62 -10.37 3.53 0.18
CA ASN A 62 -9.85 2.96 -1.06
C ASN A 62 -8.39 2.54 -0.92
N PHE A 63 -7.57 3.32 -0.23
CA PHE A 63 -6.19 2.95 0.06
C PHE A 63 -6.11 1.64 0.87
N GLN A 64 -6.95 1.48 1.91
CA GLN A 64 -7.08 0.24 2.68
C GLN A 64 -7.53 -0.93 1.81
N ASN A 65 -8.49 -0.72 0.91
CA ASN A 65 -8.94 -1.76 -0.01
C ASN A 65 -7.80 -2.23 -0.93
N ILE A 66 -6.98 -1.31 -1.44
CA ILE A 66 -5.80 -1.66 -2.24
C ILE A 66 -4.76 -2.41 -1.39
N ILE A 67 -4.53 -2.03 -0.13
CA ILE A 67 -3.63 -2.76 0.79
C ILE A 67 -4.04 -4.23 0.89
N LYS A 68 -5.34 -4.52 1.04
CA LYS A 68 -5.87 -5.88 1.16
C LYS A 68 -5.57 -6.74 -0.08
N GLU A 69 -5.45 -6.12 -1.25
CA GLU A 69 -5.17 -6.79 -2.54
C GLU A 69 -3.67 -7.12 -2.74
N ILE A 70 -2.76 -6.55 -1.95
CA ILE A 70 -1.31 -6.72 -2.15
C ILE A 70 -0.91 -8.19 -2.01
N PRO A 71 -0.22 -8.79 -3.02
CA PRO A 71 0.05 -10.22 -3.04
C PRO A 71 1.17 -10.66 -2.08
N SER A 72 2.07 -9.74 -1.71
CA SER A 72 3.18 -10.00 -0.79
C SER A 72 3.67 -8.72 -0.12
N LEU A 73 3.89 -8.81 1.20
CA LEU A 73 4.50 -7.81 2.06
C LEU A 73 5.39 -8.51 3.09
N SER A 74 6.38 -7.81 3.63
CA SER A 74 7.19 -8.34 4.73
C SER A 74 6.38 -8.39 6.04
N HIS A 75 6.81 -9.19 7.02
CA HIS A 75 6.16 -9.22 8.34
C HIS A 75 6.15 -7.84 9.02
N LYS A 76 7.21 -7.04 8.82
CA LYS A 76 7.31 -5.67 9.34
C LYS A 76 6.24 -4.79 8.70
N ASP A 77 6.09 -4.86 7.38
CA ASP A 77 5.13 -4.03 6.65
C ASP A 77 3.69 -4.44 6.95
N ILE A 78 3.42 -5.74 7.10
CA ILE A 78 2.12 -6.25 7.56
C ILE A 78 1.77 -5.67 8.93
N ASN A 79 2.69 -5.74 9.90
CA ASN A 79 2.46 -5.18 11.23
C ASN A 79 2.24 -3.66 11.17
N PHE A 80 3.01 -2.96 10.34
CA PHE A 80 2.86 -1.53 10.12
C PHE A 80 1.47 -1.19 9.58
N VAL A 81 1.03 -1.81 8.48
CA VAL A 81 -0.28 -1.48 7.89
C VAL A 81 -1.44 -1.87 8.80
N CYS A 82 -1.35 -3.01 9.51
CA CYS A 82 -2.35 -3.39 10.51
C CYS A 82 -2.47 -2.35 11.63
N THR A 83 -1.35 -1.85 12.13
CA THR A 83 -1.33 -0.88 13.23
C THR A 83 -1.79 0.51 12.78
N VAL A 84 -1.22 0.99 11.68
CA VAL A 84 -1.46 2.36 11.19
C VAL A 84 -2.84 2.49 10.55
N PHE A 85 -3.26 1.46 9.81
CA PHE A 85 -4.52 1.46 9.10
C PHE A 85 -5.64 0.68 9.81
N ASN A 86 -5.42 0.21 11.03
CA ASN A 86 -6.38 -0.57 11.82
C ASN A 86 -6.98 -1.74 11.03
N LEU A 87 -6.14 -2.44 10.27
CA LEU A 87 -6.52 -3.61 9.46
C LEU A 87 -6.23 -4.90 10.22
N ASN A 88 -7.08 -5.91 10.06
CA ASN A 88 -6.79 -7.25 10.56
C ASN A 88 -5.91 -8.00 9.54
N LYS A 89 -4.90 -8.75 10.02
CA LYS A 89 -4.01 -9.58 9.17
C LYS A 89 -4.80 -10.54 8.28
N GLN A 90 -5.92 -11.06 8.79
CA GLN A 90 -6.78 -12.00 8.06
C GLN A 90 -7.45 -11.38 6.82
N GLU A 91 -7.56 -10.06 6.75
CA GLU A 91 -8.09 -9.33 5.58
C GLU A 91 -7.04 -9.15 4.48
N LEU A 92 -5.76 -9.43 4.77
CA LEU A 92 -4.67 -9.22 3.83
C LEU A 92 -4.45 -10.47 2.98
N LYS A 93 -4.50 -10.31 1.65
CA LYS A 93 -4.22 -11.37 0.68
C LYS A 93 -2.80 -11.94 0.85
N CYS A 94 -1.81 -11.09 1.15
CA CYS A 94 -0.44 -11.53 1.38
C CYS A 94 -0.32 -12.48 2.58
N TYR A 95 -1.05 -12.21 3.67
CA TYR A 95 -0.99 -13.01 4.89
C TYR A 95 -1.67 -14.38 4.69
N THR A 96 -2.87 -14.40 4.13
CA THR A 96 -3.61 -15.64 3.85
C THR A 96 -2.85 -16.56 2.89
N ARG A 97 -2.18 -16.00 1.86
CA ARG A 97 -1.31 -16.75 0.95
C ARG A 97 -0.12 -17.39 1.65
N THR A 98 0.55 -16.67 2.55
CA THR A 98 1.67 -17.21 3.33
C THR A 98 1.21 -18.39 4.20
N LEU A 99 0.10 -18.24 4.92
CA LEU A 99 -0.46 -19.33 5.75
C LEU A 99 -0.82 -20.58 4.93
N LEU A 100 -1.44 -20.40 3.76
CA LEU A 100 -1.76 -21.52 2.87
C LEU A 100 -0.50 -22.24 2.38
N ARG A 101 0.54 -21.46 2.02
CA ARG A 101 1.82 -22.02 1.60
C ARG A 101 2.47 -22.84 2.70
N GLU A 102 2.48 -22.34 3.94
CA GLU A 102 3.03 -23.07 5.09
C GLU A 102 2.27 -24.38 5.34
N LYS A 103 0.94 -24.37 5.26
CA LYS A 103 0.14 -25.60 5.39
C LYS A 103 0.50 -26.65 4.35
N LEU A 104 0.70 -26.24 3.09
CA LEU A 104 1.09 -27.14 2.00
C LEU A 104 2.51 -27.70 2.13
N LEU A 105 3.42 -26.96 2.78
CA LEU A 105 4.80 -27.42 3.00
C LEU A 105 4.90 -28.38 4.20
N ASN A 106 3.93 -28.31 5.12
CA ASN A 106 3.88 -29.14 6.33
C ASN A 106 2.95 -30.36 6.21
N SER A 107 2.33 -30.56 5.04
CA SER A 107 1.49 -31.72 4.70
C SER A 107 2.31 -32.79 3.97
#